data_AF-A0AAP0QFR9-F1
#
_entry.id   AF-A0AAP0QFR9-F1
#
_cell.length_a   1.000
_cell.length_b   1.000
_cell.length_c   1.000
_cell.angle_alpha   90.00
_cell.angle_beta   90.00
_cell.angle_gamma   90.00
#
_symmetry.space_group_name_H-M   'P 1'
#
loop_
_entity.id
_entity.type
_entity.pdbx_description
1 polymer ?
#
loop_
_entity_poly.entity_id
_entity_poly.type
_entity_poly.pdbx_seq_one_letter_code
_entity_poly.pdbx_strand_id
1 'polypeptide(L)'
;MVILQVPWMQVSRSRSLLLMVKPQVFLLAIGMERTLISLFLFGAAKTLPVLVAVVEELGGAFGESAVVFAEPYNLCKVAAAFYPVGRMIREITVILLIGFVAWAYQATCPPPPNVCGSPGGPAITAPRIKLRDGRHLAYKEHGVSKELAKYKIIFVHGFGSSRHDAAIAANLSPEVVDELGIYIVSFDRPGYGESDPDPKRTRKSLALDIEELADQLGLGSKFYVVGFSMGGQVVWSCLKYISHRLTGAALIAPVINYWWPGFPANLTKEAYYLQLPQDQWALRVAHYAPWLAYWWNTQKLFPPSAVVARRPEIFSAQDVQLMPKLAVRQINRAQVIQQGVHESLFRDMMIGFGTWEFDPMDLENPFPNGEGSVHLWQGDEDRLVPVILQRYISKKLPWIHYHEIPGSGHLIADADGMTEAIIKALLLGEKVTLS
;
A
#
# COMPACT_ATOMS: atom_id res chain seq x y z
N MET A 1 30.29 -37.22 38.28
CA MET A 1 30.84 -37.62 36.97
C MET A 1 29.82 -38.52 36.28
N VAL A 2 28.82 -37.96 35.60
CA VAL A 2 28.18 -38.54 34.40
C VAL A 2 27.54 -37.37 33.66
N ILE A 3 28.14 -37.04 32.52
CA ILE A 3 27.70 -36.06 31.53
C ILE A 3 27.23 -36.88 30.31
N LEU A 4 26.20 -36.38 29.60
CA LEU A 4 25.82 -36.71 28.21
C LEU A 4 25.20 -38.10 27.91
N GLN A 5 23.89 -38.12 27.68
CA GLN A 5 23.30 -38.91 26.59
C GLN A 5 22.18 -38.10 25.90
N VAL A 6 22.55 -37.44 24.80
CA VAL A 6 21.65 -36.89 23.77
C VAL A 6 21.66 -37.86 22.59
N PRO A 7 20.55 -38.09 21.87
CA PRO A 7 20.52 -39.05 20.78
C PRO A 7 21.38 -38.56 19.62
N TRP A 8 22.30 -39.40 19.18
CA TRP A 8 23.21 -39.15 18.07
C TRP A 8 22.43 -38.98 16.75
N MET A 9 22.46 -37.78 16.18
CA MET A 9 22.32 -37.61 14.74
C MET A 9 23.57 -38.17 14.07
N GLN A 10 23.40 -39.24 13.30
CA GLN A 10 24.46 -39.88 12.56
C GLN A 10 24.88 -38.97 11.39
N VAL A 11 25.85 -38.07 11.63
CA VAL A 11 26.45 -37.26 10.57
C VAL A 11 27.42 -38.14 9.78
N SER A 12 27.04 -38.43 8.53
CA SER A 12 27.87 -39.12 7.55
C SER A 12 29.25 -38.47 7.44
N ARG A 13 30.31 -39.25 7.67
CA ARG A 13 31.73 -38.84 7.57
C ARG A 13 32.22 -38.77 6.12
N SER A 14 31.49 -38.06 5.25
CA SER A 14 31.97 -37.77 3.90
C SER A 14 32.48 -36.34 3.82
N ARG A 15 33.81 -36.17 3.68
CA ARG A 15 34.50 -34.87 3.61
C ARG A 15 33.97 -33.94 2.50
N SER A 16 33.26 -34.48 1.50
CA SER A 16 32.69 -33.71 0.39
C SER A 16 31.39 -32.95 0.72
N LEU A 17 30.68 -33.29 1.79
CA LEU A 17 29.43 -32.59 2.17
C LEU A 17 29.65 -31.30 2.98
N LEU A 18 30.76 -31.22 3.74
CA LEU A 18 31.12 -30.04 4.53
C LEU A 18 31.57 -28.85 3.66
N LEU A 19 31.96 -29.09 2.40
CA LEU A 19 32.38 -28.04 1.46
C LEU A 19 31.22 -27.46 0.62
N MET A 20 30.00 -28.02 0.71
CA MET A 20 28.84 -27.56 -0.06
C MET A 20 27.92 -26.60 0.71
N VAL A 21 28.09 -26.44 2.01
CA VAL A 21 27.26 -25.53 2.80
C VAL A 21 27.84 -24.12 2.72
N LYS A 22 27.18 -23.24 1.96
CA LYS A 22 27.53 -21.81 1.91
C LYS A 22 27.49 -21.25 3.34
N PRO A 23 28.57 -20.60 3.84
CA PRO A 23 28.63 -20.09 5.22
C PRO A 23 27.44 -19.20 5.61
N GLN A 24 26.89 -18.47 4.65
CA GLN A 24 25.70 -17.64 4.80
C GLN A 24 24.45 -18.45 5.20
N VAL A 25 24.26 -19.64 4.63
CA VAL A 25 23.11 -20.53 4.91
C VAL A 25 23.24 -21.16 6.29
N PHE A 26 24.46 -21.50 6.70
CA PHE A 26 24.74 -22.02 8.02
C PHE A 26 24.52 -20.97 9.12
N LEU A 27 24.97 -19.72 8.88
CA LEU A 27 24.71 -18.60 9.78
C LEU A 27 23.21 -18.24 9.86
N LEU A 28 22.47 -18.36 8.75
CA LEU A 28 21.02 -18.16 8.75
C LEU A 28 20.30 -19.23 9.58
N ALA A 29 20.71 -20.49 9.47
CA ALA A 29 20.15 -21.60 10.24
C ALA A 29 20.41 -21.44 11.75
N ILE A 30 21.64 -21.05 12.14
CA ILE A 30 21.99 -20.74 13.54
C ILE A 30 21.22 -19.51 14.03
N GLY A 31 21.04 -18.50 13.18
CA GLY A 31 20.23 -17.32 13.48
C GLY A 31 18.78 -17.69 13.77
N MET A 32 18.16 -18.48 12.89
CA MET A 32 16.78 -18.98 13.06
C MET A 32 16.63 -19.84 14.31
N GLU A 33 17.59 -20.72 14.60
CA GLU A 33 17.59 -21.54 15.82
C GLU A 33 17.65 -20.67 17.08
N ARG A 34 18.53 -19.66 17.10
CA ARG A 34 18.62 -18.70 18.21
C ARG A 34 17.35 -17.87 18.36
N THR A 35 16.74 -17.41 17.26
CA THR A 35 15.48 -16.66 17.29
C THR A 35 14.33 -17.52 17.81
N LEU A 36 14.25 -18.79 17.39
CA LEU A 36 13.26 -19.75 17.89
C LEU A 36 13.45 -20.05 19.38
N ILE A 37 14.69 -20.23 19.84
CA ILE A 37 15.01 -20.41 21.27
C ILE A 37 14.65 -19.15 22.07
N SER A 38 14.94 -17.95 21.55
CA SER A 38 14.57 -16.70 22.22
C SER A 38 13.05 -16.49 22.28
N LEU A 39 12.31 -16.82 21.23
CA LEU A 39 10.84 -16.81 21.22
C LEU A 39 10.27 -17.81 22.22
N PHE A 40 10.85 -19.01 22.28
CA PHE A 40 10.46 -20.05 23.23
C PHE A 40 10.74 -19.63 24.68
N LEU A 41 11.91 -19.06 24.96
CA LEU A 41 12.28 -18.55 26.28
C LEU A 41 11.43 -17.33 26.69
N PHE A 42 11.08 -16.45 25.76
CA PHE A 42 10.20 -15.31 26.03
C PHE A 42 8.76 -15.76 26.29
N GLY A 43 8.25 -16.71 25.51
CA GLY A 43 6.97 -17.38 25.76
C GLY A 43 6.96 -18.10 27.10
N ALA A 44 8.04 -18.83 27.43
CA ALA A 44 8.23 -19.49 28.72
C ALA A 44 8.27 -18.48 29.88
N ALA A 45 8.99 -17.35 29.75
CA ALA A 45 9.08 -16.32 30.80
C ALA A 45 7.74 -15.62 31.06
N LYS A 46 6.85 -15.54 30.06
CA LYS A 46 5.50 -14.98 30.20
C LYS A 46 4.47 -16.01 30.69
N THR A 47 4.71 -17.29 30.44
CA THR A 47 3.83 -18.39 30.87
C THR A 47 4.20 -18.93 32.25
N LEU A 48 5.45 -18.80 32.69
CA LEU A 48 5.93 -19.29 33.99
C LEU A 48 5.18 -18.67 35.19
N PRO A 49 4.86 -17.36 35.24
CA PRO A 49 4.05 -16.79 36.33
C PRO A 49 2.62 -17.34 36.35
N VAL A 50 2.06 -17.64 35.17
CA VAL A 50 0.73 -18.24 35.03
C VAL A 50 0.77 -19.70 35.47
N LEU A 51 1.83 -20.44 35.12
CA LEU A 51 2.04 -21.81 35.56
C LEU A 51 2.25 -21.90 37.07
N VAL A 52 3.00 -20.97 37.66
CA VAL A 52 3.22 -20.87 39.12
C VAL A 52 1.90 -20.55 39.83
N ALA A 53 1.11 -19.60 39.33
CA ALA A 53 -0.20 -19.28 39.91
C ALA A 53 -1.18 -20.47 39.86
N VAL A 54 -1.19 -21.23 38.76
CA VAL A 54 -2.00 -22.45 38.61
C VAL A 54 -1.49 -23.59 39.50
N VAL A 55 -0.17 -23.72 39.66
CA VAL A 55 0.44 -24.74 40.55
C VAL A 55 0.22 -24.40 42.03
N GLU A 56 0.23 -23.12 42.42
CA GLU A 56 -0.12 -22.68 43.78
C GLU A 56 -1.60 -22.90 44.10
N GLU A 57 -2.51 -22.63 43.15
CA GLU A 57 -3.94 -22.96 43.31
C GLU A 57 -4.19 -24.47 43.42
N LEU A 58 -3.47 -25.29 42.63
CA LEU A 58 -3.60 -26.74 42.66
C LEU A 58 -2.90 -27.37 43.87
N GLY A 59 -1.82 -26.77 44.37
CA GLY A 59 -1.13 -27.17 45.60
C GLY A 59 -1.99 -26.94 46.85
N GLY A 60 -2.91 -25.97 46.82
CA GLY A 60 -3.93 -25.78 47.86
C GLY A 60 -5.06 -26.84 47.84
N ALA A 61 -5.27 -27.51 46.70
CA ALA A 61 -6.34 -28.50 46.53
C ALA A 61 -5.94 -29.93 46.94
N PHE A 62 -4.64 -30.22 47.04
CA PHE A 62 -4.12 -31.53 47.46
C PHE A 62 -3.25 -31.36 48.71
N GLY A 63 -3.90 -31.43 49.88
CA GLY A 63 -3.26 -31.34 51.18
C GLY A 63 -2.11 -32.34 51.37
N GLU A 64 -1.19 -31.99 52.28
CA GLU A 64 0.01 -32.74 52.66
C GLU A 64 -0.23 -34.26 52.73
N SER A 65 0.17 -34.98 51.68
CA SER A 65 0.18 -36.45 51.66
C SER A 65 1.22 -36.93 50.64
N ALA A 66 2.45 -36.47 50.81
CA ALA A 66 3.58 -36.88 49.99
C ALA A 66 4.71 -37.47 50.84
N VAL A 67 4.42 -38.55 51.58
CA VAL A 67 5.46 -39.46 52.09
C VAL A 67 4.88 -40.87 52.19
N VAL A 68 5.13 -41.73 51.19
CA VAL A 68 5.53 -43.15 51.33
C VAL A 68 5.98 -43.64 49.95
N PHE A 69 7.30 -43.81 49.76
CA PHE A 69 7.87 -44.61 48.66
C PHE A 69 8.66 -45.77 49.28
N ALA A 70 8.14 -46.99 49.17
CA ALA A 70 8.91 -48.22 49.27
C ALA A 70 8.08 -49.40 48.72
N GLU A 71 8.26 -49.76 47.43
CA GLU A 71 8.32 -51.16 46.95
C GLU A 71 8.58 -51.23 45.43
N PRO A 72 9.40 -52.19 44.93
CA PRO A 72 9.96 -52.14 43.58
C PRO A 72 9.25 -53.07 42.57
N TYR A 73 7.91 -53.11 42.48
CA TYR A 73 7.24 -53.84 41.38
C TYR A 73 5.88 -53.22 41.02
N ASN A 74 5.87 -52.20 40.16
CA ASN A 74 4.68 -51.85 39.37
C ASN A 74 5.00 -50.85 38.24
N LEU A 75 5.63 -51.30 37.15
CA LEU A 75 5.80 -50.48 35.93
C LEU A 75 4.45 -49.92 35.41
N CYS A 76 3.34 -50.63 35.62
CA CYS A 76 1.99 -50.14 35.29
C CYS A 76 1.54 -48.94 36.15
N LYS A 77 1.88 -48.86 37.44
CA LYS A 77 1.52 -47.71 38.29
C LYS A 77 2.39 -46.48 37.98
N VAL A 78 3.65 -46.70 37.64
CA VAL A 78 4.56 -45.63 37.19
C VAL A 78 4.08 -45.06 35.85
N ALA A 79 3.75 -45.91 34.86
CA ALA A 79 3.16 -45.46 33.59
C ALA A 79 1.80 -44.76 33.76
N ALA A 80 0.96 -45.23 34.69
CA ALA A 80 -0.32 -44.59 35.03
C ALA A 80 -0.15 -43.22 35.71
N ALA A 81 0.93 -42.99 36.45
CA ALA A 81 1.25 -41.70 37.06
C ALA A 81 1.80 -40.67 36.04
N PHE A 82 2.47 -41.11 34.98
CA PHE A 82 2.94 -40.23 33.89
C PHE A 82 1.90 -39.98 32.80
N TYR A 83 0.88 -40.83 32.65
CA TYR A 83 -0.25 -40.65 31.73
C TYR A 83 -1.01 -39.32 31.90
N PRO A 84 -1.40 -38.88 33.13
CA PRO A 84 -2.04 -37.58 33.33
C PRO A 84 -1.07 -36.41 33.07
N VAL A 85 0.22 -36.56 33.35
CA VAL A 85 1.24 -35.53 33.08
C VAL A 85 1.43 -35.33 31.57
N GLY A 86 1.53 -36.42 30.79
CA GLY A 86 1.61 -36.34 29.32
C GLY A 86 0.34 -35.77 28.69
N ARG A 87 -0.83 -36.10 29.23
CA ARG A 87 -2.12 -35.51 28.82
C ARG A 87 -2.18 -34.02 29.12
N MET A 88 -1.79 -33.62 30.33
CA MET A 88 -1.75 -32.23 30.77
C MET A 88 -0.76 -31.39 29.96
N ILE A 89 0.46 -31.89 29.68
CA ILE A 89 1.43 -31.20 28.81
C ILE A 89 0.86 -31.01 27.39
N ARG A 90 0.19 -32.03 26.84
CA ARG A 90 -0.49 -31.92 25.55
C ARG A 90 -1.59 -30.86 25.57
N GLU A 91 -2.44 -30.85 26.60
CA GLU A 91 -3.52 -29.87 26.76
C GLU A 91 -2.98 -28.44 26.91
N ILE A 92 -1.94 -28.23 27.72
CA ILE A 92 -1.23 -26.95 27.84
C ILE A 92 -0.63 -26.52 26.50
N THR A 93 0.02 -27.43 25.78
CA THR A 93 0.62 -27.12 24.47
C THR A 93 -0.44 -26.70 23.46
N VAL A 94 -1.59 -27.37 23.44
CA VAL A 94 -2.73 -27.01 22.57
C VAL A 94 -3.28 -25.64 22.95
N ILE A 95 -3.46 -25.34 24.24
CA ILE A 95 -3.95 -24.03 24.71
C ILE A 95 -2.97 -22.92 24.31
N LEU A 96 -1.66 -23.13 24.50
CA LEU A 96 -0.64 -22.16 24.10
C LEU A 96 -0.62 -21.95 22.59
N LEU A 97 -0.79 -23.01 21.80
CA LEU A 97 -0.89 -22.90 20.35
C LEU A 97 -2.13 -22.11 19.93
N ILE A 98 -3.30 -22.38 20.53
CA ILE A 98 -4.54 -21.64 20.26
C ILE A 98 -4.34 -20.17 20.64
N GLY A 99 -3.77 -19.88 21.81
CA GLY A 99 -3.48 -18.52 22.26
C GLY A 99 -2.53 -17.80 21.31
N PHE A 100 -1.48 -18.47 20.83
CA PHE A 100 -0.55 -17.92 19.86
C PHE A 100 -1.21 -17.64 18.50
N VAL A 101 -2.04 -18.57 18.00
CA VAL A 101 -2.79 -18.37 16.74
C VAL A 101 -3.79 -17.24 16.86
N ALA A 102 -4.52 -17.15 17.98
CA ALA A 102 -5.46 -16.06 18.23
C ALA A 102 -4.74 -14.70 18.31
N TRP A 103 -3.61 -14.64 19.01
CA TRP A 103 -2.77 -13.45 19.07
C TRP A 103 -2.22 -13.06 17.69
N ALA A 104 -1.71 -14.03 16.93
CA ALA A 104 -1.20 -13.79 15.58
C ALA A 104 -2.31 -13.28 14.66
N TYR A 105 -3.50 -13.89 14.70
CA TYR A 105 -4.66 -13.43 13.96
C TYR A 105 -5.03 -11.99 14.33
N GLN A 106 -5.17 -11.69 15.62
CA GLN A 106 -5.48 -10.34 16.10
C GLN A 106 -4.43 -9.31 15.67
N ALA A 107 -3.14 -9.67 15.70
CA ALA A 107 -2.07 -8.78 15.24
C ALA A 107 -2.17 -8.47 13.75
N THR A 108 -2.69 -9.41 12.94
CA THR A 108 -2.88 -9.22 11.50
C THR A 108 -4.15 -8.44 11.15
N CYS A 109 -5.12 -8.40 12.04
CA CYS A 109 -6.35 -7.66 11.84
C CYS A 109 -6.11 -6.15 11.99
N PRO A 110 -6.41 -5.34 10.96
CA PRO A 110 -6.40 -3.89 11.11
C PRO A 110 -7.51 -3.43 12.06
N PRO A 111 -7.34 -2.28 12.73
CA PRO A 111 -8.42 -1.67 13.50
C PRO A 111 -9.57 -1.27 12.57
N PRO A 112 -10.82 -1.26 13.06
CA PRO A 112 -11.95 -0.77 12.27
C PRO A 112 -11.74 0.69 11.85
N PRO A 113 -12.25 1.10 10.67
CA PRO A 113 -12.08 2.46 10.20
C PRO A 113 -12.85 3.45 11.09
N ASN A 114 -12.25 4.62 11.30
CA ASN A 114 -12.85 5.71 12.06
C ASN A 114 -13.70 6.60 11.13
N VAL A 115 -14.86 6.08 10.71
CA VAL A 115 -15.66 6.67 9.62
C VAL A 115 -16.14 8.07 9.98
N CYS A 116 -15.93 9.02 9.07
CA CYS A 116 -16.37 10.41 9.27
C CYS A 116 -17.88 10.52 9.42
N GLY A 117 -18.35 11.26 10.43
CA GLY A 117 -19.76 11.45 10.74
C GLY A 117 -20.43 10.32 11.52
N SER A 118 -19.72 9.22 11.80
CA SER A 118 -20.19 8.18 12.71
C SER A 118 -20.09 8.63 14.19
N PRO A 119 -20.85 8.03 15.14
CA PRO A 119 -20.70 8.33 16.56
C PRO A 119 -19.25 8.14 17.05
N GLY A 120 -18.62 9.22 17.52
CA GLY A 120 -17.21 9.21 17.95
C GLY A 120 -16.18 9.34 16.81
N GLY A 121 -16.63 9.39 15.55
CA GLY A 121 -15.77 9.59 14.38
C GLY A 121 -15.46 11.06 14.08
N PRO A 122 -14.54 11.32 13.13
CA PRO A 122 -14.17 12.68 12.74
C PRO A 122 -15.36 13.43 12.14
N ALA A 123 -15.41 14.74 12.32
CA ALA A 123 -16.47 15.56 11.76
C ALA A 123 -16.38 15.63 10.22
N ILE A 124 -17.54 15.78 9.58
CA ILE A 124 -17.65 16.10 8.17
C ILE A 124 -17.77 17.61 8.04
N THR A 125 -16.88 18.20 7.26
CA THR A 125 -16.78 19.64 7.00
C THR A 125 -16.75 19.97 5.52
N ALA A 126 -16.43 19.00 4.66
CA ALA A 126 -16.37 19.16 3.22
C ALA A 126 -17.76 19.11 2.56
N PRO A 127 -17.93 19.79 1.41
CA PRO A 127 -18.92 19.40 0.42
C PRO A 127 -18.74 17.93 0.04
N ARG A 128 -19.85 17.20 -0.07
CA ARG A 128 -19.85 15.81 -0.51
C ARG A 128 -20.99 15.54 -1.48
N ILE A 129 -20.74 14.69 -2.47
CA ILE A 129 -21.81 14.09 -3.28
C ILE A 129 -22.15 12.70 -2.74
N LYS A 130 -23.35 12.21 -3.04
CA LYS A 130 -23.79 10.86 -2.71
C LYS A 130 -23.76 10.00 -3.96
N LEU A 131 -23.06 8.88 -3.90
CA LEU A 131 -23.00 7.85 -4.93
C LEU A 131 -24.26 6.98 -4.89
N ARG A 132 -24.52 6.26 -5.99
CA ARG A 132 -25.66 5.35 -6.14
C ARG A 132 -25.71 4.24 -5.09
N ASP A 133 -24.56 3.78 -4.62
CA ASP A 133 -24.46 2.75 -3.59
C ASP A 133 -24.63 3.30 -2.15
N GLY A 134 -24.83 4.61 -2.02
CA GLY A 134 -25.06 5.30 -0.75
C GLY A 134 -23.82 5.89 -0.10
N ARG A 135 -22.61 5.57 -0.59
CA ARG A 135 -21.36 6.20 -0.13
C ARG A 135 -21.31 7.68 -0.52
N HIS A 136 -20.50 8.46 0.18
CA HIS A 136 -20.23 9.85 -0.13
C HIS A 136 -18.79 10.08 -0.57
N LEU A 137 -18.60 10.95 -1.55
CA LEU A 137 -17.27 11.45 -1.91
C LEU A 137 -17.15 12.92 -1.50
N ALA A 138 -16.15 13.21 -0.68
CA ALA A 138 -15.77 14.57 -0.34
C ALA A 138 -14.89 15.18 -1.43
N TYR A 139 -15.19 16.42 -1.81
CA TYR A 139 -14.52 17.08 -2.92
C TYR A 139 -14.18 18.54 -2.62
N LYS A 140 -13.37 19.12 -3.49
CA LYS A 140 -12.97 20.52 -3.50
C LYS A 140 -12.94 21.03 -4.94
N GLU A 141 -13.57 22.16 -5.16
CA GLU A 141 -13.62 22.84 -6.45
C GLU A 141 -12.54 23.93 -6.51
N HIS A 142 -11.97 24.14 -7.69
CA HIS A 142 -10.94 25.13 -7.96
C HIS A 142 -11.15 25.74 -9.35
N GLY A 143 -10.64 26.95 -9.53
CA GLY A 143 -10.71 27.69 -10.79
C GLY A 143 -12.02 28.43 -11.01
N VAL A 144 -12.40 28.65 -12.27
CA VAL A 144 -13.64 29.38 -12.60
C VAL A 144 -14.88 28.58 -12.21
N SER A 145 -16.04 29.23 -12.12
CA SER A 145 -17.30 28.53 -11.86
C SER A 145 -17.61 27.51 -12.96
N LYS A 146 -18.25 26.40 -12.58
CA LYS A 146 -18.60 25.31 -13.49
C LYS A 146 -19.48 25.77 -14.67
N GLU A 147 -20.29 26.80 -14.46
CA GLU A 147 -21.20 27.40 -15.44
C GLU A 147 -20.45 28.19 -16.51
N LEU A 148 -19.29 28.77 -16.17
CA LEU A 148 -18.41 29.51 -17.08
C LEU A 148 -17.30 28.64 -17.68
N ALA A 149 -17.08 27.45 -17.11
CA ALA A 149 -15.97 26.59 -17.49
C ALA A 149 -16.09 26.04 -18.91
N LYS A 150 -15.04 26.26 -19.70
CA LYS A 150 -14.83 25.60 -21.00
C LYS A 150 -14.21 24.22 -20.83
N TYR A 151 -13.28 24.08 -19.89
CA TYR A 151 -12.62 22.82 -19.58
C TYR A 151 -12.93 22.40 -18.16
N LYS A 152 -13.44 21.17 -18.00
CA LYS A 152 -13.79 20.58 -16.70
C LYS A 152 -12.90 19.38 -16.45
N ILE A 153 -12.14 19.43 -15.37
CA ILE A 153 -11.09 18.47 -15.05
C ILE A 153 -11.41 17.81 -13.70
N ILE A 154 -11.38 16.48 -13.65
CA ILE A 154 -11.31 15.73 -12.39
C ILE A 154 -9.84 15.42 -12.10
N PHE A 155 -9.34 15.88 -10.97
CA PHE A 155 -8.00 15.58 -10.48
C PHE A 155 -8.00 14.44 -9.46
N VAL A 156 -7.22 13.40 -9.72
CA VAL A 156 -7.05 12.23 -8.85
C VAL A 156 -5.71 12.35 -8.11
N HIS A 157 -5.77 12.53 -6.79
CA HIS A 157 -4.58 12.72 -5.97
C HIS A 157 -3.75 11.43 -5.79
N GLY A 158 -2.45 11.62 -5.49
CA GLY A 158 -1.50 10.55 -5.24
C GLY A 158 -1.67 9.83 -3.90
N PHE A 159 -0.70 8.97 -3.59
CA PHE A 159 -0.66 8.21 -2.35
C PHE A 159 -0.40 9.13 -1.15
N GLY A 160 -1.17 8.96 -0.06
CA GLY A 160 -0.99 9.78 1.15
C GLY A 160 -1.31 11.27 0.96
N SER A 161 -2.19 11.57 0.02
CA SER A 161 -2.71 12.91 -0.30
C SER A 161 -4.22 12.96 -0.11
N SER A 162 -4.83 14.12 -0.36
CA SER A 162 -6.26 14.40 -0.21
C SER A 162 -6.78 15.31 -1.33
N ARG A 163 -8.07 15.62 -1.30
CA ARG A 163 -8.71 16.65 -2.11
C ARG A 163 -8.01 18.02 -2.03
N HIS A 164 -7.25 18.31 -0.98
CA HIS A 164 -6.52 19.57 -0.86
C HIS A 164 -5.21 19.59 -1.64
N ASP A 165 -4.69 18.42 -2.02
CA ASP A 165 -3.37 18.25 -2.60
C ASP A 165 -3.39 18.24 -4.15
N ALA A 166 -4.23 19.08 -4.74
CA ALA A 166 -4.37 19.19 -6.20
C ALA A 166 -3.23 20.02 -6.81
N ALA A 167 -2.12 19.36 -7.16
CA ALA A 167 -0.92 20.03 -7.68
C ALA A 167 -1.22 20.92 -8.90
N ILE A 168 -2.03 20.43 -9.83
CA ILE A 168 -2.41 21.20 -11.01
C ILE A 168 -3.27 22.43 -10.69
N ALA A 169 -4.05 22.40 -9.61
CA ALA A 169 -4.86 23.56 -9.22
C ALA A 169 -4.03 24.57 -8.42
N ALA A 170 -3.08 24.10 -7.62
CA ALA A 170 -2.24 24.96 -6.79
C ALA A 170 -1.16 25.70 -7.59
N ASN A 171 -0.69 25.12 -8.70
CA ASN A 171 0.45 25.62 -9.46
C ASN A 171 0.06 26.26 -10.82
N LEU A 172 -1.21 26.20 -11.21
CA LEU A 172 -1.70 26.98 -12.36
C LEU A 172 -1.83 28.45 -11.97
N SER A 173 -1.40 29.35 -12.85
CA SER A 173 -1.61 30.77 -12.65
C SER A 173 -3.09 31.13 -12.80
N PRO A 174 -3.61 32.09 -12.00
CA PRO A 174 -4.98 32.58 -12.14
C PRO A 174 -5.28 33.06 -13.57
N GLU A 175 -4.32 33.69 -14.22
CA GLU A 175 -4.45 34.19 -15.59
C GLU A 175 -4.75 33.08 -16.58
N VAL A 176 -4.03 31.95 -16.50
CA VAL A 176 -4.27 30.78 -17.39
C VAL A 176 -5.61 30.12 -17.07
N VAL A 177 -5.97 30.04 -15.79
CA VAL A 177 -7.25 29.49 -15.35
C VAL A 177 -8.42 30.29 -15.92
N ASP A 178 -8.35 31.62 -15.83
CA ASP A 178 -9.40 32.52 -16.33
C ASP A 178 -9.43 32.56 -17.86
N GLU A 179 -8.26 32.69 -18.51
CA GLU A 179 -8.16 32.75 -19.99
C GLU A 179 -8.72 31.48 -20.65
N LEU A 180 -8.37 30.31 -20.11
CA LEU A 180 -8.81 29.03 -20.67
C LEU A 180 -10.19 28.60 -20.14
N GLY A 181 -10.71 29.26 -19.10
CA GLY A 181 -11.96 28.87 -18.44
C GLY A 181 -11.88 27.48 -17.81
N ILE A 182 -10.89 27.25 -16.96
CA ILE A 182 -10.61 25.94 -16.34
C ILE A 182 -11.34 25.80 -15.00
N TYR A 183 -12.15 24.75 -14.89
CA TYR A 183 -12.70 24.24 -13.62
C TYR A 183 -12.04 22.91 -13.29
N ILE A 184 -11.51 22.80 -12.07
CA ILE A 184 -10.92 21.56 -11.55
C ILE A 184 -11.70 21.13 -10.31
N VAL A 185 -12.07 19.85 -10.25
CA VAL A 185 -12.52 19.22 -9.01
C VAL A 185 -11.53 18.15 -8.58
N SER A 186 -11.07 18.24 -7.34
CA SER A 186 -10.33 17.17 -6.67
C SER A 186 -11.20 16.54 -5.59
N PHE A 187 -10.98 15.26 -5.31
CA PHE A 187 -11.81 14.52 -4.35
C PHE A 187 -10.96 13.60 -3.50
N ASP A 188 -11.41 13.32 -2.27
CA ASP A 188 -10.79 12.29 -1.46
C ASP A 188 -11.17 10.92 -2.02
N ARG A 189 -10.18 10.08 -2.33
CA ARG A 189 -10.44 8.70 -2.77
C ARG A 189 -11.09 7.90 -1.63
N PRO A 190 -11.81 6.79 -1.91
CA PRO A 190 -12.50 6.04 -0.86
C PRO A 190 -11.57 5.65 0.30
N GLY A 191 -11.97 5.98 1.53
CA GLY A 191 -11.19 5.76 2.75
C GLY A 191 -10.19 6.87 3.11
N TYR A 192 -9.97 7.84 2.22
CA TYR A 192 -9.18 9.04 2.49
C TYR A 192 -10.07 10.18 2.98
N GLY A 193 -9.49 11.07 3.81
CA GLY A 193 -10.13 12.33 4.17
C GLY A 193 -11.54 12.13 4.70
N GLU A 194 -12.52 12.73 4.02
CA GLU A 194 -13.94 12.69 4.41
C GLU A 194 -14.84 11.90 3.45
N SER A 195 -14.25 11.17 2.50
CA SER A 195 -14.97 10.23 1.64
C SER A 195 -15.22 8.92 2.36
N ASP A 196 -16.42 8.37 2.20
CA ASP A 196 -16.77 7.10 2.83
C ASP A 196 -15.84 5.97 2.33
N PRO A 197 -15.46 5.01 3.19
CA PRO A 197 -14.74 3.81 2.79
C PRO A 197 -15.48 3.01 1.71
N ASP A 198 -14.73 2.31 0.85
CA ASP A 198 -15.28 1.29 -0.05
C ASP A 198 -14.76 -0.10 0.34
N PRO A 199 -15.52 -0.87 1.13
CA PRO A 199 -15.13 -2.22 1.52
C PRO A 199 -14.94 -3.15 0.31
N LYS A 200 -15.66 -2.89 -0.79
CA LYS A 200 -15.63 -3.68 -2.04
C LYS A 200 -14.78 -3.02 -3.12
N ARG A 201 -13.87 -2.12 -2.74
CA ARG A 201 -13.03 -1.35 -3.66
C ARG A 201 -12.33 -2.23 -4.68
N THR A 202 -12.45 -1.83 -5.93
CA THR A 202 -11.76 -2.41 -7.08
C THR A 202 -11.22 -1.29 -7.96
N ARG A 203 -10.39 -1.63 -8.95
CA ARG A 203 -9.95 -0.68 -9.99
C ARG A 203 -11.16 -0.09 -10.72
N LYS A 204 -12.10 -0.96 -11.10
CA LYS A 204 -13.37 -0.59 -11.73
C LYS A 204 -14.23 0.32 -10.86
N SER A 205 -14.43 0.01 -9.57
CA SER A 205 -15.33 0.81 -8.72
C SER A 205 -14.85 2.25 -8.61
N LEU A 206 -13.54 2.50 -8.46
CA LEU A 206 -13.03 3.87 -8.40
C LEU A 206 -13.18 4.63 -9.73
N ALA A 207 -13.09 3.97 -10.87
CA ALA A 207 -13.38 4.61 -12.17
C ALA A 207 -14.86 5.00 -12.28
N LEU A 208 -15.76 4.14 -11.80
CA LEU A 208 -17.20 4.44 -11.76
C LEU A 208 -17.53 5.53 -10.73
N ASP A 209 -16.86 5.56 -9.59
CA ASP A 209 -16.96 6.65 -8.60
C ASP A 209 -16.61 8.02 -9.23
N ILE A 210 -15.60 8.05 -10.11
CA ILE A 210 -15.20 9.26 -10.85
C ILE A 210 -16.26 9.68 -11.87
N GLU A 211 -16.86 8.72 -12.58
CA GLU A 211 -17.98 8.98 -13.49
C GLU A 211 -19.20 9.53 -12.73
N GLU A 212 -19.56 8.92 -11.61
CA GLU A 212 -20.67 9.38 -10.77
C GLU A 212 -20.39 10.73 -10.12
N LEU A 213 -19.15 11.03 -9.72
CA LEU A 213 -18.75 12.36 -9.26
C LEU A 213 -19.00 13.41 -10.34
N ALA A 214 -18.65 13.11 -11.59
CA ALA A 214 -18.90 14.01 -12.72
C ALA A 214 -20.40 14.25 -12.95
N ASP A 215 -21.20 13.18 -12.85
CA ASP A 215 -22.65 13.25 -13.04
C ASP A 215 -23.33 14.06 -11.94
N GLN A 216 -23.01 13.78 -10.66
CA GLN A 216 -23.59 14.48 -9.51
C GLN A 216 -23.24 15.97 -9.48
N LEU A 217 -22.03 16.32 -9.94
CA LEU A 217 -21.61 17.71 -10.07
C LEU A 217 -22.11 18.37 -11.37
N GLY A 218 -22.69 17.64 -12.31
CA GLY A 218 -23.17 18.19 -13.58
C GLY A 218 -22.03 18.69 -14.47
N LEU A 219 -20.93 17.93 -14.55
CA LEU A 219 -19.79 18.32 -15.41
C LEU A 219 -20.12 18.16 -16.91
N GLY A 220 -21.15 17.40 -17.25
CA GLY A 220 -21.60 17.18 -18.62
C GLY A 220 -21.32 15.76 -19.10
N SER A 221 -21.53 15.53 -20.40
CA SER A 221 -21.38 14.19 -21.00
C SER A 221 -19.93 13.73 -21.02
N LYS A 222 -18.97 14.64 -21.20
CA LYS A 222 -17.53 14.35 -21.18
C LYS A 222 -16.73 15.36 -20.36
N PHE A 223 -15.62 14.91 -19.80
CA PHE A 223 -14.70 15.72 -18.99
C PHE A 223 -13.25 15.22 -19.14
N TYR A 224 -12.29 15.97 -18.64
CA TYR A 224 -10.88 15.57 -18.61
C TYR A 224 -10.54 14.92 -17.28
N VAL A 225 -9.63 13.94 -17.29
CA VAL A 225 -9.11 13.34 -16.04
C VAL A 225 -7.60 13.52 -15.96
N VAL A 226 -7.12 13.99 -14.82
CA VAL A 226 -5.69 14.15 -14.55
C VAL A 226 -5.35 13.40 -13.26
N GLY A 227 -4.37 12.51 -13.31
CA GLY A 227 -3.95 11.73 -12.16
C GLY A 227 -2.48 11.90 -11.87
N PHE A 228 -2.13 12.12 -10.60
CA PHE A 228 -0.75 12.19 -10.14
C PHE A 228 -0.35 10.95 -9.35
N SER A 229 0.80 10.33 -9.66
CA SER A 229 1.35 9.20 -8.92
C SER A 229 0.35 8.03 -8.84
N MET A 230 -0.07 7.62 -7.64
CA MET A 230 -1.14 6.62 -7.47
C MET A 230 -2.45 7.04 -8.16
N GLY A 231 -2.77 8.34 -8.19
CA GLY A 231 -3.89 8.86 -8.96
C GLY A 231 -3.67 8.72 -10.47
N GLY A 232 -2.43 8.80 -10.95
CA GLY A 232 -2.07 8.48 -12.34
C GLY A 232 -2.32 7.00 -12.66
N GLN A 233 -2.03 6.10 -11.73
CA GLN A 233 -2.39 4.68 -11.89
C GLN A 233 -3.90 4.47 -12.02
N VAL A 234 -4.71 5.24 -11.27
CA VAL A 234 -6.18 5.18 -11.37
C VAL A 234 -6.67 5.59 -12.77
N VAL A 235 -5.99 6.51 -13.46
CA VAL A 235 -6.37 6.93 -14.81
C VAL A 235 -6.40 5.76 -15.80
N TRP A 236 -5.54 4.73 -15.65
CA TRP A 236 -5.65 3.51 -16.47
C TRP A 236 -7.01 2.81 -16.33
N SER A 237 -7.59 2.84 -15.13
CA SER A 237 -8.93 2.30 -14.89
C SER A 237 -10.00 3.19 -15.52
N CYS A 238 -9.81 4.52 -15.50
CA CYS A 238 -10.70 5.44 -16.20
C CYS A 238 -10.71 5.19 -17.71
N LEU A 239 -9.52 5.02 -18.31
CA LEU A 239 -9.37 4.70 -19.73
C LEU A 239 -10.01 3.35 -20.08
N LYS A 240 -9.94 2.35 -19.18
CA LYS A 240 -10.56 1.04 -19.38
C LYS A 240 -12.09 1.09 -19.31
N TYR A 241 -12.65 1.79 -18.34
CA TYR A 241 -14.05 1.61 -17.93
C TYR A 241 -14.96 2.78 -18.26
N ILE A 242 -14.43 3.98 -18.38
CA ILE A 242 -15.21 5.21 -18.59
C ILE A 242 -14.64 6.08 -19.71
N SER A 243 -13.88 5.50 -20.66
CA SER A 243 -13.31 6.25 -21.80
C SER A 243 -14.37 6.99 -22.62
N HIS A 244 -15.61 6.47 -22.69
CA HIS A 244 -16.74 7.15 -23.32
C HIS A 244 -17.09 8.49 -22.67
N ARG A 245 -16.69 8.71 -21.41
CA ARG A 245 -16.87 9.96 -20.65
C ARG A 245 -15.67 10.89 -20.71
N LEU A 246 -14.57 10.50 -21.35
CA LEU A 246 -13.35 11.29 -21.36
C LEU A 246 -13.24 12.14 -22.63
N THR A 247 -12.83 13.39 -22.47
CA THR A 247 -12.36 14.27 -23.56
C THR A 247 -10.84 14.16 -23.71
N GLY A 248 -10.14 13.85 -22.62
CA GLY A 248 -8.69 13.64 -22.62
C GLY A 248 -8.21 13.19 -21.24
N ALA A 249 -7.01 12.63 -21.18
CA ALA A 249 -6.42 12.17 -19.93
C ALA A 249 -4.94 12.54 -19.81
N ALA A 250 -4.51 12.92 -18.61
CA ALA A 250 -3.09 13.06 -18.28
C ALA A 250 -2.70 12.21 -17.08
N LEU A 251 -1.64 11.42 -17.25
CA LEU A 251 -1.00 10.63 -16.22
C LEU A 251 0.34 11.30 -15.88
N ILE A 252 0.50 11.72 -14.63
CA ILE A 252 1.70 12.42 -14.17
C ILE A 252 2.42 11.49 -13.18
N ALA A 253 3.65 11.09 -13.52
CA ALA A 253 4.48 10.13 -12.79
C ALA A 253 3.71 8.88 -12.29
N PRO A 254 2.92 8.19 -13.15
CA PRO A 254 1.92 7.23 -12.69
C PRO A 254 2.55 5.99 -12.05
N VAL A 255 2.07 5.59 -10.86
CA VAL A 255 2.58 4.38 -10.17
C VAL A 255 2.38 3.13 -11.04
N ILE A 256 3.43 2.30 -11.11
CA ILE A 256 3.42 1.05 -11.86
C ILE A 256 3.19 -0.14 -10.95
N ASN A 257 2.34 -1.06 -11.40
CA ASN A 257 2.26 -2.40 -10.84
C ASN A 257 3.26 -3.30 -11.57
N TYR A 258 4.30 -3.74 -10.86
CA TYR A 258 5.35 -4.61 -11.40
C TYR A 258 4.82 -5.96 -11.91
N TRP A 259 3.63 -6.37 -11.50
CA TRP A 259 3.04 -7.65 -11.89
C TRP A 259 2.08 -7.58 -13.08
N TRP A 260 2.02 -6.45 -13.80
CA TRP A 260 1.30 -6.40 -15.07
C TRP A 260 1.94 -7.35 -16.11
N PRO A 261 1.17 -8.31 -16.66
CA PRO A 261 1.71 -9.39 -17.50
C PRO A 261 2.29 -8.93 -18.84
N GLY A 262 1.90 -7.76 -19.35
CA GLY A 262 2.39 -7.19 -20.59
C GLY A 262 3.83 -6.70 -20.51
N PHE A 263 4.42 -6.60 -19.31
CA PHE A 263 5.83 -6.28 -19.17
C PHE A 263 6.74 -7.51 -19.38
N PRO A 264 7.87 -7.35 -20.07
CA PRO A 264 8.92 -8.35 -20.08
C PRO A 264 9.46 -8.57 -18.66
N ALA A 265 9.52 -9.84 -18.23
CA ALA A 265 9.94 -10.21 -16.87
C ALA A 265 11.32 -9.68 -16.48
N ASN A 266 12.27 -9.58 -17.42
CA ASN A 266 13.60 -9.01 -17.17
C ASN A 266 13.52 -7.50 -16.88
N LEU A 267 12.68 -6.76 -17.62
CA LEU A 267 12.52 -5.33 -17.48
C LEU A 267 11.83 -4.97 -16.16
N THR A 268 10.75 -5.69 -15.85
CA THR A 268 10.08 -5.58 -14.55
C THR A 268 11.05 -5.85 -13.41
N LYS A 269 11.85 -6.93 -13.53
CA LYS A 269 12.84 -7.29 -12.50
C LYS A 269 13.83 -6.15 -12.29
N GLU A 270 14.40 -5.61 -13.36
CA GLU A 270 15.34 -4.48 -13.30
C GLU A 270 14.72 -3.29 -12.55
N ALA A 271 13.56 -2.81 -12.99
CA ALA A 271 12.89 -1.67 -12.39
C ALA A 271 12.47 -1.92 -10.92
N TYR A 272 12.03 -3.14 -10.60
CA TYR A 272 11.66 -3.53 -9.25
C TYR A 272 12.85 -3.52 -8.29
N TYR A 273 14.04 -3.95 -8.75
CA TYR A 273 15.23 -3.99 -7.90
C TYR A 273 15.92 -2.62 -7.74
N LEU A 274 15.46 -1.57 -8.44
CA LEU A 274 15.84 -0.18 -8.15
C LEU A 274 15.17 0.36 -6.87
N GLN A 275 14.06 -0.25 -6.45
CA GLN A 275 13.36 0.13 -5.22
C GLN A 275 14.20 -0.23 -3.99
N LEU A 276 13.98 0.49 -2.88
CA LEU A 276 14.61 0.15 -1.61
C LEU A 276 14.16 -1.25 -1.14
N PRO A 277 15.01 -2.02 -0.44
CA PRO A 277 14.67 -3.37 0.00
C PRO A 277 13.35 -3.46 0.79
N GLN A 278 13.04 -2.45 1.62
CA GLN A 278 11.78 -2.40 2.36
C GLN A 278 10.55 -2.22 1.47
N ASP A 279 10.66 -1.45 0.39
CA ASP A 279 9.57 -1.27 -0.58
C ASP A 279 9.37 -2.54 -1.39
N GLN A 280 10.46 -3.19 -1.82
CA GLN A 280 10.39 -4.51 -2.46
C GLN A 280 9.54 -5.47 -1.60
N TRP A 281 9.85 -5.61 -0.30
CA TRP A 281 9.08 -6.49 0.55
C TRP A 281 7.64 -6.01 0.79
N ALA A 282 7.43 -4.72 1.05
CA ALA A 282 6.08 -4.18 1.26
C ALA A 282 5.18 -4.42 0.05
N LEU A 283 5.70 -4.22 -1.16
CA LEU A 283 4.98 -4.47 -2.41
C LEU A 283 4.73 -5.97 -2.65
N ARG A 284 5.69 -6.86 -2.33
CA ARG A 284 5.46 -8.31 -2.37
C ARG A 284 4.34 -8.75 -1.45
N VAL A 285 4.30 -8.20 -0.24
CA VAL A 285 3.21 -8.48 0.70
C VAL A 285 1.89 -7.97 0.14
N ALA A 286 1.84 -6.73 -0.35
CA ALA A 286 0.64 -6.17 -0.96
C ALA A 286 0.13 -7.00 -2.15
N HIS A 287 1.04 -7.59 -2.94
CA HIS A 287 0.67 -8.41 -4.09
C HIS A 287 0.22 -9.83 -3.70
N TYR A 288 1.06 -10.57 -2.96
CA TYR A 288 0.85 -12.01 -2.72
C TYR A 288 0.04 -12.32 -1.45
N ALA A 289 0.05 -11.41 -0.47
CA ALA A 289 -0.67 -11.57 0.79
C ALA A 289 -1.25 -10.23 1.26
N PRO A 290 -2.15 -9.59 0.47
CA PRO A 290 -2.65 -8.25 0.74
C PRO A 290 -3.28 -8.10 2.14
N TRP A 291 -3.85 -9.16 2.70
CA TRP A 291 -4.41 -9.19 4.05
C TRP A 291 -3.37 -8.92 5.15
N LEU A 292 -2.07 -9.07 4.86
CA LEU A 292 -0.96 -8.73 5.76
C LEU A 292 -0.40 -7.31 5.55
N ALA A 293 -0.92 -6.53 4.62
CA ALA A 293 -0.36 -5.21 4.28
C ALA A 293 -0.34 -4.25 5.49
N TYR A 294 -1.38 -4.27 6.33
CA TYR A 294 -1.42 -3.53 7.58
C TYR A 294 -0.31 -3.98 8.51
N TRP A 295 -0.34 -5.27 8.89
CA TRP A 295 0.62 -5.85 9.82
C TRP A 295 2.05 -5.54 9.40
N TRP A 296 2.39 -5.79 8.13
CA TRP A 296 3.73 -5.56 7.61
C TRP A 296 4.19 -4.11 7.79
N ASN A 297 3.35 -3.14 7.40
CA ASN A 297 3.71 -1.73 7.43
C ASN A 297 3.57 -1.07 8.82
N THR A 298 3.17 -1.80 9.85
CA THR A 298 3.11 -1.29 11.23
C THR A 298 4.08 -1.98 12.19
N GLN A 299 4.93 -2.89 11.68
CA GLN A 299 5.94 -3.54 12.52
C GLN A 299 7.04 -2.59 12.98
N LYS A 300 7.59 -2.87 14.16
CA LYS A 300 8.76 -2.14 14.72
C LYS A 300 10.09 -2.85 14.46
N LEU A 301 10.05 -4.14 14.09
CA LEU A 301 11.23 -4.98 13.90
C LEU A 301 11.94 -4.72 12.55
N PHE A 302 11.23 -4.15 11.59
CA PHE A 302 11.74 -3.77 10.28
C PHE A 302 11.00 -2.53 9.78
N PRO A 303 11.60 -1.73 8.89
CA PRO A 303 10.97 -0.52 8.39
C PRO A 303 9.75 -0.84 7.50
N PRO A 304 8.70 0.01 7.52
CA PRO A 304 7.62 -0.08 6.56
C PRO A 304 8.10 0.40 5.17
N SER A 305 7.19 0.44 4.20
CA SER A 305 7.46 1.11 2.92
C SER A 305 8.04 2.51 3.14
N ALA A 306 9.04 2.88 2.35
CA ALA A 306 9.71 4.17 2.43
C ALA A 306 8.77 5.34 2.12
N VAL A 307 7.78 5.12 1.25
CA VAL A 307 6.71 6.09 0.97
C VAL A 307 5.82 6.30 2.20
N VAL A 308 5.45 5.22 2.88
CA VAL A 308 4.66 5.27 4.14
C VAL A 308 5.45 5.96 5.24
N ALA A 309 6.74 5.62 5.39
CA ALA A 309 7.66 6.25 6.34
C ALA A 309 8.13 7.66 5.94
N ARG A 310 7.78 8.14 4.73
CA ARG A 310 8.19 9.43 4.17
C ARG A 310 9.71 9.65 4.22
N ARG A 311 10.45 8.62 3.83
CA ARG A 311 11.91 8.61 3.79
C ARG A 311 12.41 9.60 2.72
N PRO A 312 13.27 10.57 3.05
CA PRO A 312 13.75 11.55 2.08
C PRO A 312 14.61 10.93 0.96
N GLU A 313 15.18 9.74 1.20
CA GLU A 313 16.06 9.07 0.23
C GLU A 313 15.35 8.64 -1.06
N ILE A 314 14.02 8.60 -1.05
CA ILE A 314 13.19 8.23 -2.22
C ILE A 314 12.99 9.39 -3.20
N PHE A 315 13.50 10.58 -2.89
CA PHE A 315 13.33 11.78 -3.72
C PHE A 315 14.61 12.10 -4.50
N SER A 316 14.47 12.65 -5.71
CA SER A 316 15.58 13.16 -6.50
C SER A 316 16.12 14.48 -5.92
N ALA A 317 17.22 15.00 -6.48
CA ALA A 317 17.76 16.29 -6.05
C ALA A 317 16.76 17.44 -6.29
N GLN A 318 16.06 17.42 -7.43
CA GLN A 318 15.01 18.40 -7.75
C GLN A 318 13.82 18.27 -6.79
N ASP A 319 13.36 17.04 -6.51
CA ASP A 319 12.26 16.81 -5.58
C ASP A 319 12.54 17.40 -4.19
N VAL A 320 13.79 17.26 -3.69
CA VAL A 320 14.22 17.85 -2.42
C VAL A 320 14.09 19.37 -2.44
N GLN A 321 14.40 20.03 -3.56
CA GLN A 321 14.22 21.48 -3.71
C GLN A 321 12.74 21.89 -3.74
N LEU A 322 11.86 21.02 -4.22
CA LEU A 322 10.42 21.26 -4.31
C LEU A 322 9.65 20.93 -3.01
N MET A 323 10.27 20.23 -2.05
CA MET A 323 9.63 19.84 -0.80
C MET A 323 8.96 20.98 -0.01
N PRO A 324 9.51 22.21 0.05
CA PRO A 324 8.83 23.32 0.72
C PRO A 324 7.45 23.63 0.13
N LYS A 325 7.30 23.60 -1.21
CA LYS A 325 6.00 23.80 -1.88
C LYS A 325 5.01 22.69 -1.49
N LEU A 326 5.49 21.45 -1.48
CA LEU A 326 4.68 20.29 -1.07
C LEU A 326 4.24 20.38 0.40
N ALA A 327 5.13 20.86 1.28
CA ALA A 327 4.84 20.99 2.70
C ALA A 327 3.72 22.01 2.98
N VAL A 328 3.70 23.14 2.24
CA VAL A 328 2.63 24.15 2.32
C VAL A 328 1.30 23.57 1.85
N ARG A 329 1.28 22.70 0.83
CA ARG A 329 0.04 22.07 0.36
C ARG A 329 -0.49 21.02 1.34
N GLN A 330 0.41 20.25 1.96
CA GLN A 330 0.08 19.15 2.86
C GLN A 330 -0.16 19.56 4.32
N ILE A 331 -0.68 20.75 4.59
CA ILE A 331 -0.97 21.21 5.96
C ILE A 331 -2.02 20.31 6.64
N ASN A 332 -2.97 19.76 5.88
CA ASN A 332 -4.03 18.89 6.39
C ASN A 332 -3.63 17.40 6.46
N ARG A 333 -2.35 17.10 6.75
CA ARG A 333 -1.80 15.73 6.79
C ARG A 333 -2.56 14.77 7.70
N ALA A 334 -3.04 15.24 8.85
CA ALA A 334 -3.82 14.41 9.77
C ALA A 334 -5.16 13.97 9.15
N GLN A 335 -5.77 14.83 8.33
CA GLN A 335 -7.04 14.57 7.66
C GLN A 335 -6.92 13.41 6.66
N VAL A 336 -5.80 13.30 5.95
CA VAL A 336 -5.55 12.23 4.95
C VAL A 336 -5.85 10.84 5.52
N ILE A 337 -5.41 10.59 6.76
CA ILE A 337 -5.48 9.28 7.42
C ILE A 337 -6.45 9.25 8.60
N GLN A 338 -7.35 10.25 8.73
CA GLN A 338 -8.21 10.39 9.91
C GLN A 338 -9.18 9.22 10.11
N GLN A 339 -9.49 8.49 9.03
CA GLN A 339 -10.30 7.27 9.05
C GLN A 339 -9.47 6.01 9.36
N GLY A 340 -8.16 6.15 9.54
CA GLY A 340 -7.23 5.07 9.83
C GLY A 340 -6.22 4.83 8.71
N VAL A 341 -4.97 4.53 9.07
CA VAL A 341 -3.88 4.26 8.12
C VAL A 341 -4.13 3.02 7.25
N HIS A 342 -4.88 2.05 7.78
CA HIS A 342 -5.25 0.87 7.00
C HIS A 342 -6.21 1.25 5.87
N GLU A 343 -7.32 1.90 6.22
CA GLU A 343 -8.40 2.22 5.28
C GLU A 343 -7.96 3.21 4.20
N SER A 344 -7.00 4.09 4.53
CA SER A 344 -6.38 5.00 3.57
C SER A 344 -5.20 4.35 2.85
N LEU A 345 -4.02 4.37 3.45
CA LEU A 345 -2.75 4.03 2.80
C LEU A 345 -2.65 2.56 2.38
N PHE A 346 -3.02 1.63 3.26
CA PHE A 346 -2.74 0.22 2.98
C PHE A 346 -3.78 -0.41 2.05
N ARG A 347 -5.05 0.00 2.13
CA ARG A 347 -6.06 -0.35 1.12
C ARG A 347 -5.63 0.10 -0.27
N ASP A 348 -5.08 1.31 -0.39
CA ASP A 348 -4.50 1.79 -1.65
C ASP A 348 -3.39 0.90 -2.17
N MET A 349 -2.43 0.55 -1.31
CA MET A 349 -1.32 -0.32 -1.66
C MET A 349 -1.81 -1.70 -2.11
N MET A 350 -2.78 -2.29 -1.39
CA MET A 350 -3.37 -3.58 -1.73
C MET A 350 -4.05 -3.56 -3.10
N ILE A 351 -4.82 -2.51 -3.41
CA ILE A 351 -5.54 -2.40 -4.68
C ILE A 351 -4.58 -2.11 -5.83
N GLY A 352 -3.65 -1.19 -5.64
CA GLY A 352 -2.72 -0.73 -6.67
C GLY A 352 -1.73 -1.83 -7.10
N PHE A 353 -1.18 -2.56 -6.13
CA PHE A 353 -0.17 -3.61 -6.38
C PHE A 353 -0.72 -5.04 -6.37
N GLY A 354 -2.01 -5.23 -6.08
CA GLY A 354 -2.68 -6.53 -6.20
C GLY A 354 -2.82 -7.01 -7.65
N THR A 355 -3.45 -8.16 -7.86
CA THR A 355 -3.73 -8.68 -9.21
C THR A 355 -4.78 -7.82 -9.92
N TRP A 356 -4.48 -7.33 -11.12
CA TRP A 356 -5.41 -6.56 -11.97
C TRP A 356 -6.21 -7.45 -12.91
N GLU A 357 -7.46 -7.09 -13.18
CA GLU A 357 -8.36 -7.81 -14.10
C GLU A 357 -8.11 -7.47 -15.57
N PHE A 358 -7.31 -6.43 -15.83
CA PHE A 358 -6.87 -6.02 -17.15
C PHE A 358 -5.41 -5.55 -17.08
N ASP A 359 -4.72 -5.63 -18.21
CA ASP A 359 -3.42 -5.00 -18.39
C ASP A 359 -3.59 -3.64 -19.09
N PRO A 360 -3.03 -2.54 -18.56
CA PRO A 360 -3.00 -1.25 -19.26
C PRO A 360 -2.42 -1.32 -20.68
N MET A 361 -1.46 -2.22 -20.94
CA MET A 361 -0.82 -2.40 -22.25
C MET A 361 -1.69 -3.13 -23.29
N ASP A 362 -2.83 -3.66 -22.87
CA ASP A 362 -3.85 -4.25 -23.77
C ASP A 362 -4.93 -3.22 -24.18
N LEU A 363 -4.82 -1.97 -23.71
CA LEU A 363 -5.77 -0.92 -24.06
C LEU A 363 -5.57 -0.44 -25.51
N GLU A 364 -6.66 -0.39 -26.25
CA GLU A 364 -6.72 0.27 -27.55
C GLU A 364 -6.81 1.79 -27.37
N ASN A 365 -6.50 2.54 -28.44
CA ASN A 365 -6.62 3.99 -28.42
C ASN A 365 -8.08 4.39 -28.12
N PRO A 366 -8.37 5.07 -27.00
CA PRO A 366 -9.72 5.51 -26.67
C PRO A 366 -10.24 6.64 -27.57
N PHE A 367 -9.36 7.29 -28.34
CA PHE A 367 -9.66 8.42 -29.22
C PHE A 367 -9.13 8.16 -30.65
N PRO A 368 -9.65 7.14 -31.36
CA PRO A 368 -9.13 6.76 -32.67
C PRO A 368 -9.37 7.83 -33.76
N ASN A 369 -10.32 8.75 -33.55
CA ASN A 369 -10.66 9.81 -34.49
C ASN A 369 -10.01 11.16 -34.11
N GLY A 370 -9.11 11.19 -33.11
CA GLY A 370 -8.46 12.41 -32.65
C GLY A 370 -9.39 13.35 -31.87
N GLU A 371 -10.51 12.83 -31.34
CA GLU A 371 -11.47 13.58 -30.52
C GLU A 371 -10.97 13.89 -29.10
N GLY A 372 -9.81 13.35 -28.74
CA GLY A 372 -9.16 13.48 -27.45
C GLY A 372 -7.73 12.97 -27.49
N SER A 373 -6.99 13.13 -26.39
CA SER A 373 -5.61 12.68 -26.27
C SER A 373 -5.30 12.10 -24.90
N VAL A 374 -4.29 11.23 -24.84
CA VAL A 374 -3.75 10.71 -23.58
C VAL A 374 -2.29 11.10 -23.48
N HIS A 375 -1.93 11.77 -22.38
CA HIS A 375 -0.58 12.26 -22.11
C HIS A 375 0.01 11.51 -20.92
N LEU A 376 1.27 11.07 -21.03
CA LEU A 376 2.01 10.45 -19.93
C LEU A 376 3.28 11.26 -19.68
N TRP A 377 3.38 11.84 -18.49
CA TRP A 377 4.48 12.70 -18.06
C TRP A 377 5.32 12.00 -17.01
N GLN A 378 6.64 11.98 -17.20
CA GLN A 378 7.56 11.28 -16.31
C GLN A 378 8.89 12.04 -16.20
N GLY A 379 9.36 12.28 -14.97
CA GLY A 379 10.74 12.70 -14.73
C GLY A 379 11.69 11.51 -14.88
N ASP A 380 12.83 11.69 -15.55
CA ASP A 380 13.81 10.61 -15.76
C ASP A 380 14.66 10.30 -14.53
N GLU A 381 14.69 11.20 -13.54
CA GLU A 381 15.31 11.01 -12.23
C GLU A 381 14.29 10.61 -11.13
N ASP A 382 13.07 10.26 -11.50
CA ASP A 382 12.06 9.77 -10.55
C ASP A 382 12.54 8.48 -9.86
N ARG A 383 12.74 8.58 -8.54
CA ARG A 383 13.22 7.49 -7.69
C ARG A 383 12.08 6.69 -7.05
N LEU A 384 10.85 7.20 -7.06
CA LEU A 384 9.68 6.44 -6.58
C LEU A 384 9.18 5.52 -7.70
N VAL A 385 9.05 6.04 -8.91
CA VAL A 385 8.57 5.33 -10.09
C VAL A 385 9.65 5.39 -11.17
N PRO A 386 10.51 4.37 -11.27
CA PRO A 386 11.57 4.35 -12.28
C PRO A 386 11.01 4.48 -13.69
N VAL A 387 11.54 5.45 -14.45
CA VAL A 387 11.12 5.81 -15.82
C VAL A 387 11.13 4.65 -16.81
N ILE A 388 11.93 3.62 -16.55
CA ILE A 388 12.17 2.46 -17.42
C ILE A 388 10.86 1.79 -17.87
N LEU A 389 9.90 1.61 -16.97
CA LEU A 389 8.64 0.95 -17.30
C LEU A 389 7.68 1.86 -18.08
N GLN A 390 7.74 3.18 -17.86
CA GLN A 390 6.96 4.14 -18.66
C GLN A 390 7.46 4.20 -20.11
N ARG A 391 8.78 4.17 -20.30
CA ARG A 391 9.40 4.08 -21.64
C ARG A 391 8.96 2.83 -22.41
N TYR A 392 8.68 1.73 -21.70
CA TYR A 392 8.15 0.53 -22.34
C TYR A 392 6.66 0.68 -22.69
N ILE A 393 5.86 1.18 -21.75
CA ILE A 393 4.44 1.46 -21.98
C ILE A 393 4.25 2.37 -23.19
N SER A 394 5.00 3.48 -23.28
CA SER A 394 4.86 4.44 -24.39
C SER A 394 5.20 3.85 -25.75
N LYS A 395 6.17 2.93 -25.81
CA LYS A 395 6.49 2.19 -27.05
C LYS A 395 5.40 1.18 -27.40
N LYS A 396 4.79 0.54 -26.40
CA LYS A 396 3.74 -0.46 -26.58
C LYS A 396 2.39 0.17 -26.97
N LEU A 397 2.12 1.36 -26.46
CA LEU A 397 0.89 2.14 -26.67
C LEU A 397 1.23 3.45 -27.40
N PRO A 398 1.46 3.41 -28.73
CA PRO A 398 1.90 4.58 -29.50
C PRO A 398 0.88 5.71 -29.58
N TRP A 399 -0.37 5.47 -29.15
CA TRP A 399 -1.41 6.49 -29.02
C TRP A 399 -1.23 7.38 -27.78
N ILE A 400 -0.29 7.06 -26.88
CA ILE A 400 0.05 7.91 -25.75
C ILE A 400 1.10 8.93 -26.17
N HIS A 401 0.79 10.21 -25.94
CA HIS A 401 1.76 11.29 -26.01
C HIS A 401 2.66 11.23 -24.78
N TYR A 402 3.83 10.60 -24.92
CA TYR A 402 4.81 10.47 -23.85
C TYR A 402 5.73 11.69 -23.76
N HIS A 403 5.85 12.24 -22.56
CA HIS A 403 6.66 13.41 -22.21
C HIS A 403 7.63 13.01 -21.10
N GLU A 404 8.88 12.82 -21.47
CA GLU A 404 9.96 12.56 -20.52
C GLU A 404 10.70 13.87 -20.22
N ILE A 405 10.87 14.20 -18.95
CA ILE A 405 11.42 15.47 -18.51
C ILE A 405 12.82 15.23 -17.90
N PRO A 406 13.89 15.61 -18.62
CA PRO A 406 15.26 15.38 -18.15
C PRO A 406 15.57 16.11 -16.83
N GLY A 407 16.35 15.45 -15.98
CA GLY A 407 16.77 15.98 -14.67
C GLY A 407 15.64 16.18 -13.68
N SER A 408 14.44 15.66 -13.96
CA SER A 408 13.25 15.89 -13.14
C SER A 408 12.85 14.66 -12.31
N GLY A 409 12.38 14.93 -11.09
CA GLY A 409 12.04 13.89 -10.11
C GLY A 409 10.60 13.39 -10.18
N HIS A 410 10.07 12.89 -9.06
CA HIS A 410 8.67 12.46 -8.96
C HIS A 410 7.69 13.65 -8.87
N LEU A 411 8.14 14.77 -8.31
CA LEU A 411 7.34 15.97 -8.07
C LEU A 411 7.30 16.90 -9.30
N ILE A 412 7.35 16.35 -10.52
CA ILE A 412 7.42 17.16 -11.76
C ILE A 412 6.30 18.20 -11.89
N ALA A 413 5.11 17.94 -11.34
CA ALA A 413 4.00 18.89 -11.38
C ALA A 413 4.24 20.13 -10.48
N ASP A 414 5.16 20.05 -9.52
CA ASP A 414 5.51 21.12 -8.60
C ASP A 414 6.69 21.99 -9.08
N ALA A 415 7.37 21.56 -10.15
CA ALA A 415 8.38 22.36 -10.82
C ALA A 415 7.75 23.56 -11.55
N ASP A 416 8.51 24.65 -11.64
CA ASP A 416 8.04 25.91 -12.23
C ASP A 416 7.66 25.71 -13.71
N GLY A 417 6.52 26.26 -14.14
CA GLY A 417 5.99 26.16 -15.50
C GLY A 417 5.46 24.78 -15.93
N MET A 418 5.82 23.70 -15.21
CA MET A 418 5.46 22.34 -15.61
C MET A 418 3.96 22.07 -15.57
N THR A 419 3.27 22.55 -14.54
CA THR A 419 1.81 22.40 -14.45
C THR A 419 1.10 23.07 -15.64
N GLU A 420 1.52 24.28 -16.02
CA GLU A 420 0.97 24.98 -17.16
C GLU A 420 1.24 24.22 -18.47
N ALA A 421 2.47 23.73 -18.67
CA ALA A 421 2.82 22.91 -19.83
C ALA A 421 1.98 21.63 -19.93
N ILE A 422 1.79 20.92 -18.80
CA ILE A 422 0.97 19.71 -18.74
C ILE A 422 -0.47 20.00 -19.15
N ILE A 423 -1.04 21.08 -18.61
CA ILE A 423 -2.44 21.45 -18.83
C ILE A 423 -2.65 21.99 -20.24
N LYS A 424 -1.77 22.85 -20.75
CA LYS A 424 -1.86 23.35 -22.14
C LYS A 424 -1.66 22.23 -23.16
N ALA A 425 -0.75 21.29 -22.94
CA ALA A 425 -0.60 20.12 -23.80
C ALA A 425 -1.89 19.27 -23.83
N LEU A 426 -2.52 19.06 -22.68
CA LEU A 426 -3.76 18.28 -22.57
C LEU A 426 -4.97 18.97 -23.22
N LEU A 427 -5.13 20.28 -22.99
CA LEU A 427 -6.33 21.02 -23.38
C LEU A 427 -6.23 21.62 -24.78
N LEU A 428 -5.04 22.02 -25.21
CA LEU A 428 -4.80 22.77 -26.45
C LEU A 428 -3.96 22.00 -27.46
N GLY A 429 -3.37 20.87 -27.08
CA GLY A 429 -2.47 20.10 -27.94
C GLY A 429 -1.13 20.80 -28.22
N GLU A 430 -0.76 21.78 -27.38
CA GLU A 430 0.49 22.53 -27.55
C GLU A 430 1.71 21.62 -27.39
N LYS A 431 2.71 21.82 -28.25
CA LYS A 431 4.01 21.17 -28.11
C LYS A 431 4.78 21.83 -26.99
N VAL A 432 5.34 21.01 -26.12
CA VAL A 432 6.09 21.46 -24.96
C VAL A 432 7.48 21.91 -25.42
N THR A 433 7.74 23.21 -25.39
CA THR A 433 9.09 23.78 -25.48
C THR A 433 9.60 24.01 -24.07
N LEU A 434 10.39 23.07 -23.55
CA LEU A 434 11.15 23.27 -22.32
C LEU A 434 12.40 24.10 -22.70
N SER A 435 12.53 25.29 -22.14
CA SER A 435 13.69 26.18 -22.31
C SER A 435 14.85 25.77 -21.43
#